data_AF-A0A852MHY1-F1
#
_entry.id   AF-A0A852MHY1-F1
#
_cell.length_a   1.000
_cell.length_b   1.000
_cell.length_c   1.000
_cell.angle_alpha   90.00
_cell.angle_beta   90.00
_cell.angle_gamma   90.00
#
_symmetry.space_group_name_H-M   'P 1'
#
loop_
_entity.id
_entity.type
_entity.pdbx_description
1 polymer ?
#
loop_
_entity_poly.entity_id
_entity_poly.type
_entity_poly.pdbx_seq_one_letter_code
_entity_poly.pdbx_strand_id
1 'polypeptide(L)'
;GKWGSIRASGRVSSYALNVDIGSRLAGKDLLGPHHNGAPSEATFLRPHRASLYIIGDKSQLKGVKPDPLQHWEVVPIEVFDVRQVKASFKKLMKACVPGCPSTEPNVAYLRSLEESEWLSQV
;
A
#
# COMPACT_ATOMS: atom_id res chain seq x y z
N GLY A 1 -19.12 2.12 -3.74
CA GLY A 1 -18.30 2.31 -4.95
C GLY A 1 -17.62 1.01 -5.30
N LYS A 2 -17.78 0.53 -6.53
CA LYS A 2 -17.26 -0.76 -6.99
C LYS A 2 -15.98 -0.50 -7.79
N TRP A 3 -14.82 -0.82 -7.23
CA TRP A 3 -13.54 -0.71 -7.94
C TRP A 3 -13.48 -1.80 -9.00
N GLY A 4 -13.57 -1.42 -10.27
CA GLY A 4 -13.48 -2.31 -11.42
C GLY A 4 -12.02 -2.59 -11.77
N SER A 5 -11.65 -3.86 -11.88
CA SER A 5 -10.36 -4.30 -12.42
C SER A 5 -10.37 -4.15 -13.95
N ILE A 6 -9.57 -3.23 -14.47
CA ILE A 6 -9.34 -3.11 -15.92
C ILE A 6 -8.32 -4.18 -16.29
N ARG A 7 -8.80 -5.26 -16.93
CA ARG A 7 -7.92 -6.17 -17.67
C ARG A 7 -7.71 -5.59 -19.07
N ALA A 8 -6.70 -4.74 -19.22
CA ALA A 8 -6.25 -4.30 -20.53
C ALA A 8 -5.26 -5.33 -21.09
N SER A 9 -5.78 -6.31 -21.85
CA SER A 9 -4.98 -7.02 -22.85
C SER A 9 -4.95 -6.14 -24.10
N GLY A 10 -3.77 -5.65 -24.43
CA GLY A 10 -3.54 -4.82 -25.60
C GLY A 10 -2.27 -4.01 -25.40
N ARG A 11 -1.26 -4.25 -26.22
CA ARG A 11 -0.02 -3.47 -26.26
C ARG A 11 -0.36 -2.05 -26.74
N VAL A 12 -0.86 -1.20 -25.86
CA VAL A 12 -0.96 0.24 -26.10
C VAL A 12 0.29 0.89 -25.53
N SER A 13 1.03 1.53 -26.41
CA SER A 13 2.32 2.07 -26.08
C SER A 13 2.20 3.21 -25.07
N SER A 14 2.82 3.01 -23.91
CA SER A 14 2.83 3.96 -22.79
C SER A 14 3.49 5.30 -23.12
N TYR A 15 4.18 5.45 -24.26
CA TYR A 15 4.71 6.75 -24.68
C TYR A 15 3.63 7.71 -25.21
N ALA A 16 2.55 7.20 -25.81
CA ALA A 16 1.56 8.05 -26.49
C ALA A 16 0.61 8.73 -25.49
N LEU A 17 0.14 7.97 -24.49
CA LEU A 17 -0.77 8.49 -23.47
C LEU A 17 -0.11 9.53 -22.54
N ASN A 18 1.21 9.44 -22.33
CA ASN A 18 1.94 10.39 -21.48
C ASN A 18 2.17 11.75 -22.16
N VAL A 19 2.33 11.78 -23.48
CA VAL A 19 2.51 13.03 -24.25
C VAL A 19 1.24 13.89 -24.23
N ASP A 20 0.08 13.28 -24.47
CA ASP A 20 -1.19 14.01 -24.53
C ASP A 20 -1.64 14.55 -23.16
N ILE A 21 -1.31 13.85 -22.07
CA ILE A 21 -1.56 14.32 -20.70
C ILE A 21 -0.60 15.46 -20.34
N GLY A 22 0.68 15.34 -20.71
CA GLY A 22 1.68 16.40 -20.49
C GLY A 22 1.35 17.70 -21.22
N SER A 23 0.82 17.62 -22.44
CA SER A 23 0.43 18.81 -23.22
C SER A 23 -0.81 19.54 -22.69
N ARG A 24 -1.77 18.84 -22.06
CA ARG A 24 -2.95 19.49 -21.44
C ARG A 24 -2.62 20.17 -20.11
N LEU A 25 -1.58 19.71 -19.41
CA LEU A 25 -1.09 20.31 -18.17
C LEU A 25 -0.08 21.44 -18.43
N ALA A 26 0.63 21.40 -19.56
CA ALA A 26 1.48 22.47 -20.03
C ALA A 26 0.61 23.58 -20.63
N GLY A 27 -0.04 24.36 -19.76
CA GLY A 27 -0.92 25.49 -20.09
C GLY A 27 -0.34 26.42 -21.14
N LYS A 28 -0.61 26.12 -22.40
CA LYS A 28 -0.16 26.87 -23.57
C LYS A 28 -1.38 27.19 -24.42
N ASP A 29 -2.34 27.84 -23.80
CA ASP A 29 -3.37 28.58 -24.49
C ASP A 29 -3.31 30.05 -24.06
N LEU A 30 -2.66 30.81 -24.94
CA LEU A 30 -3.04 32.14 -25.40
C LEU A 30 -3.17 33.27 -24.36
N LEU A 31 -2.19 34.16 -24.47
CA LEU A 31 -2.23 35.58 -24.14
C LEU A 31 -3.63 36.19 -24.33
N GLY A 32 -4.32 36.44 -23.23
CA GLY A 32 -5.50 37.30 -23.17
C GLY A 32 -5.80 37.64 -21.70
N PRO A 33 -6.03 38.91 -21.34
CA PRO A 33 -6.35 39.25 -19.96
C PRO A 33 -7.78 38.79 -19.66
N HIS A 34 -7.93 37.65 -19.00
CA HIS A 34 -9.23 37.18 -18.53
C HIS A 34 -9.67 38.01 -17.32
N HIS A 35 -10.32 39.13 -17.59
CA HIS A 35 -11.18 39.83 -16.65
C HIS A 35 -12.33 38.89 -16.27
N ASN A 36 -12.28 38.27 -15.08
CA ASN A 36 -13.43 37.83 -14.30
C ASN A 36 -12.97 37.14 -13.01
N GLY A 37 -12.99 37.87 -11.88
CA GLY A 37 -13.35 37.43 -10.53
C GLY A 37 -12.86 36.09 -9.95
N ALA A 38 -11.87 35.42 -10.51
CA ALA A 38 -11.34 34.18 -9.95
C ALA A 38 -10.59 34.50 -8.64
N PRO A 39 -10.79 33.69 -7.57
CA PRO A 39 -10.03 33.88 -6.34
C PRO A 39 -8.55 33.83 -6.70
N SER A 40 -7.79 34.84 -6.26
CA SER A 40 -6.38 35.03 -6.63
C SER A 40 -5.63 33.69 -6.61
N GLU A 41 -5.15 33.24 -7.77
CA GLU A 41 -4.55 31.92 -8.00
C GLU A 41 -3.30 31.63 -7.14
N ALA A 42 -2.85 32.61 -6.35
CA ALA A 42 -1.70 32.50 -5.47
C ALA A 42 -1.80 31.41 -4.39
N THR A 43 -2.99 30.90 -4.06
CA THR A 43 -3.14 29.81 -3.06
C THR A 43 -3.13 28.41 -3.69
N PHE A 44 -3.68 28.24 -4.90
CA PHE A 44 -3.63 26.97 -5.64
C PHE A 44 -2.25 26.69 -6.26
N LEU A 45 -1.49 27.75 -6.54
CA LEU A 45 -0.11 27.67 -7.02
C LEU A 45 0.91 27.42 -5.90
N ARG A 46 0.49 27.37 -4.63
CA ARG A 46 1.37 26.87 -3.56
C ARG A 46 1.35 25.34 -3.64
N PRO A 47 2.51 24.68 -3.83
CA PRO A 47 2.60 23.24 -3.69
C PRO A 47 2.05 22.87 -2.31
N HIS A 48 0.89 22.20 -2.28
CA HIS A 48 0.37 21.68 -1.03
C HIS A 48 1.38 20.64 -0.54
N ARG A 49 2.07 20.95 0.56
CA ARG A 49 3.04 20.04 1.18
C ARG A 49 2.29 18.93 1.91
N ALA A 50 1.68 18.02 1.16
CA ALA A 50 1.20 16.75 1.69
C ALA A 50 2.35 15.76 1.66
N SER A 51 2.56 15.05 2.77
CA SER A 51 3.48 13.90 2.82
C SER A 51 2.72 12.65 2.41
N LEU A 52 3.33 11.82 1.55
CA LEU A 52 2.75 10.54 1.11
C LEU A 52 3.48 9.39 1.82
N TYR A 53 2.73 8.54 2.51
CA TYR A 53 3.27 7.34 3.16
C TYR A 53 2.78 6.11 2.40
N ILE A 54 3.71 5.24 2.00
CA ILE A 54 3.41 3.96 1.35
C ILE A 54 3.66 2.86 2.38
N ILE A 55 2.61 2.16 2.78
CA ILE A 55 2.71 1.05 3.73
C ILE A 55 3.01 -0.23 2.94
N GLY A 56 4.12 -0.89 3.26
CA GLY A 56 4.48 -2.16 2.61
C GLY A 56 5.95 -2.51 2.70
N ASP A 57 6.34 -3.61 2.06
CA ASP A 57 7.74 -4.05 2.05
C ASP A 57 8.60 -3.13 1.18
N LYS A 58 9.59 -2.48 1.81
CA LYS A 58 10.59 -1.62 1.14
C LYS A 58 11.34 -2.36 0.02
N SER A 59 11.43 -3.69 0.09
CA SER A 59 12.07 -4.50 -0.95
C SER A 59 11.35 -4.46 -2.30
N GLN A 60 10.02 -4.24 -2.30
CA GLN A 60 9.19 -4.12 -3.51
C GLN A 60 9.40 -2.80 -4.26
N LEU A 61 10.05 -1.83 -3.62
CA LEU A 61 10.28 -0.49 -4.17
C LEU A 61 11.71 -0.31 -4.69
N LYS A 62 12.49 -1.40 -4.72
CA LYS A 62 13.80 -1.45 -5.38
C LYS A 62 13.63 -1.09 -6.86
N GLY A 63 14.13 0.07 -7.26
CA GLY A 63 14.04 0.56 -8.65
C GLY A 63 13.13 1.78 -8.85
N VAL A 64 12.37 2.19 -7.82
CA VAL A 64 11.64 3.46 -7.86
C VAL A 64 12.61 4.57 -7.45
N LYS A 65 12.95 5.46 -8.37
CA LYS A 65 13.70 6.69 -8.05
C LYS A 65 12.71 7.69 -7.43
N PRO A 66 12.89 8.11 -6.16
CA PRO A 66 12.05 9.16 -5.60
C PRO A 66 12.26 10.42 -6.44
N ASP A 67 11.18 11.01 -6.93
CA ASP A 67 11.23 12.36 -7.50
C ASP A 67 11.64 13.33 -6.37
N PRO A 68 12.70 14.13 -6.53
CA PRO A 68 13.09 15.14 -5.55
C PRO A 68 11.97 16.10 -5.15
N LEU A 69 10.93 16.25 -5.99
CA LEU A 69 9.76 17.09 -5.73
C LEU A 69 8.63 16.37 -4.97
N GLN A 70 8.64 15.03 -4.90
CA GLN A 70 7.66 14.24 -4.14
C GLN A 70 8.30 13.65 -2.88
N HIS A 71 7.98 14.24 -1.73
CA HIS A 71 8.35 13.70 -0.44
C HIS A 71 7.42 12.54 -0.06
N TRP A 72 7.79 11.33 -0.47
CA TRP A 72 7.14 10.09 -0.03
C TRP A 72 8.13 9.16 0.66
N GLU A 73 7.64 8.44 1.66
CA GLU A 73 8.42 7.44 2.37
C GLU A 73 7.66 6.13 2.52
N VAL A 74 8.42 5.06 2.69
CA VAL A 74 7.88 3.71 2.89
C VAL A 74 7.88 3.42 4.37
N VAL A 75 6.72 3.07 4.89
CA VAL A 75 6.59 2.54 6.24
C VAL A 75 6.65 1.02 6.13
N PRO A 76 7.79 0.38 6.50
CA PRO A 76 7.89 -1.06 6.45
C PRO A 76 6.90 -1.67 7.44
N ILE A 77 6.13 -2.63 6.95
CA ILE A 77 5.28 -3.48 7.79
C ILE A 77 5.66 -4.93 7.58
N GLU A 78 5.59 -5.70 8.66
CA GLU A 78 5.69 -7.15 8.57
C GLU A 78 4.39 -7.69 7.98
N VAL A 79 4.48 -8.27 6.80
CA VAL A 79 3.37 -8.97 6.15
C VAL A 79 3.73 -10.44 6.08
N PHE A 80 3.04 -11.24 6.89
CA PHE A 80 3.23 -12.69 6.89
C PHE A 80 2.65 -13.30 5.61
N ASP A 81 3.41 -14.19 4.95
CA ASP A 81 2.94 -14.89 3.76
C ASP A 81 1.72 -15.77 4.11
N VAL A 82 0.78 -15.90 3.18
CA VAL A 82 -0.46 -16.67 3.36
C VAL A 82 -0.21 -18.10 3.84
N ARG A 83 0.90 -18.74 3.42
CA ARG A 83 1.28 -20.08 3.87
C ARG A 83 1.66 -20.08 5.35
N GLN A 84 2.37 -19.06 5.83
CA GLN A 84 2.74 -18.91 7.23
C GLN A 84 1.50 -18.65 8.09
N VAL A 85 0.62 -17.74 7.67
CA VAL A 85 -0.64 -17.44 8.38
C VAL A 85 -1.55 -18.67 8.47
N LYS A 86 -1.65 -19.45 7.38
CA LYS A 86 -2.40 -20.72 7.41
C LYS A 86 -1.76 -21.75 8.34
N ALA A 87 -0.43 -21.80 8.40
CA ALA A 87 0.29 -22.73 9.26
C ALA A 87 0.15 -22.36 10.75
N SER A 88 0.31 -21.08 11.12
CA SER A 88 0.14 -20.58 12.49
C SER A 88 -1.29 -20.78 12.98
N PHE A 89 -2.28 -20.44 12.17
CA PHE A 89 -3.69 -20.66 12.50
C PHE A 89 -3.98 -22.14 12.75
N LYS A 90 -3.46 -23.04 11.91
CA LYS A 90 -3.61 -24.48 12.11
C LYS A 90 -2.98 -24.96 13.41
N LYS A 91 -1.82 -24.41 13.80
CA LYS A 91 -1.18 -24.73 15.09
C LYS A 91 -2.02 -24.22 16.27
N LEU A 92 -2.56 -23.00 16.19
CA LEU A 92 -3.48 -22.46 17.19
C LEU A 92 -4.68 -23.38 17.40
N MET A 93 -5.34 -23.81 16.31
CA MET A 93 -6.50 -24.71 16.42
C MET A 93 -6.15 -26.02 17.12
N LYS A 94 -4.94 -26.56 16.90
CA LYS A 94 -4.44 -27.75 17.61
C LYS A 94 -4.15 -27.48 19.09
N ALA A 95 -3.65 -26.30 19.43
CA ALA A 95 -3.43 -25.90 20.82
C ALA A 95 -4.75 -25.80 21.60
N CYS A 96 -5.81 -25.28 20.95
CA CYS A 96 -7.14 -25.13 21.57
C CYS A 96 -7.90 -26.45 21.74
N VAL A 97 -7.60 -27.47 20.93
CA VAL A 97 -8.24 -28.80 21.01
C VAL A 97 -7.17 -29.89 21.02
N PRO A 98 -6.47 -30.08 22.15
CA PRO A 98 -5.42 -31.09 22.26
C PRO A 98 -6.04 -32.50 22.21
N GLY A 99 -5.55 -33.34 21.29
CA GLY A 99 -6.08 -34.70 21.07
C GLY A 99 -5.69 -35.74 22.11
N CYS A 100 -4.82 -35.41 23.07
CA CYS A 100 -4.39 -36.28 24.15
C CYS A 100 -4.27 -35.47 25.45
N PRO A 101 -4.78 -35.96 26.59
CA PRO A 101 -4.60 -35.28 27.86
C PRO A 101 -3.12 -35.25 28.28
N SER A 102 -2.63 -34.05 28.61
CA SER A 102 -1.31 -33.82 29.20
C SER A 102 -1.41 -33.88 30.72
N THR A 103 -0.36 -34.36 31.39
CA THR A 103 -0.20 -34.33 32.86
C THR A 103 -0.23 -32.90 33.41
N GLU A 104 0.20 -31.92 32.59
CA GLU A 104 0.15 -30.49 32.87
C GLU A 104 -0.55 -29.75 31.72
N PRO A 105 -1.90 -29.71 31.70
CA PRO A 105 -2.65 -29.20 30.56
C PRO A 105 -2.45 -27.69 30.35
N ASN A 106 -2.34 -26.91 31.43
CA ASN A 106 -2.15 -25.45 31.34
C ASN A 106 -0.78 -25.09 30.76
N VAL A 107 0.29 -25.75 31.22
CA VAL A 107 1.66 -25.49 30.72
C VAL A 107 1.79 -25.94 29.26
N ALA A 108 1.22 -27.11 28.92
CA ALA A 108 1.22 -27.60 27.56
C ALA A 108 0.43 -26.68 26.61
N TYR A 109 -0.74 -26.19 27.04
CA TYR A 109 -1.55 -25.23 26.28
C TYR A 109 -0.79 -23.93 26.00
N LEU A 110 -0.25 -23.28 27.04
CA LEU A 110 0.47 -22.01 26.89
C LEU A 110 1.68 -22.16 25.97
N ARG A 111 2.42 -23.27 26.09
CA ARG A 111 3.54 -23.57 25.18
C ARG A 111 3.07 -23.76 23.74
N SER A 112 2.05 -24.57 23.50
CA SER A 112 1.53 -24.81 22.14
C SER A 112 0.87 -23.55 21.53
N LEU A 113 0.33 -22.67 22.36
CA LEU A 113 -0.17 -21.36 21.94
C LEU A 113 0.99 -20.45 21.49
N GLU A 114 2.08 -20.39 22.25
CA GLU A 114 3.28 -19.62 21.90
C GLU A 114 3.94 -20.15 20.63
N GLU A 115 4.13 -21.48 20.53
CA GLU A 115 4.68 -22.18 19.35
C GLU A 115 3.82 -22.02 18.07
N SER A 116 2.55 -21.60 18.23
CA SER A 116 1.67 -21.31 17.09
C SER A 116 2.09 -20.07 16.33
N GLU A 117 2.76 -19.12 16.99
CA GLU A 117 3.11 -17.79 16.47
C GLU A 117 1.90 -16.99 15.95
N TRP A 118 0.66 -17.40 16.26
CA TRP A 118 -0.54 -16.72 15.77
C TRP A 118 -0.70 -15.31 16.35
N LEU A 119 -0.44 -15.15 17.66
CA LEU A 119 -0.60 -13.86 18.34
C LEU A 119 0.41 -12.81 17.87
N SER A 120 1.58 -13.23 17.40
CA SER A 120 2.57 -12.32 16.81
C SER A 120 2.12 -11.77 15.44
N GLN A 121 1.06 -12.32 14.86
CA GLN A 121 0.56 -11.98 13.52
C GLN A 121 -0.73 -11.15 13.52
N VAL A 122 -1.36 -10.91 14.69
CA VAL A 122 -2.67 -10.26 14.83
C VAL A 122 -2.66 -9.02 15.70
#